data_AF-A0A7X0F075-F1
#
_entry.id   AF-A0A7X0F075-F1
#
_cell.length_a   1.000
_cell.length_b   1.000
_cell.length_c   1.000
_cell.angle_alpha   90.00
_cell.angle_beta   90.00
_cell.angle_gamma   90.00
#
_symmetry.space_group_name_H-M   'P 1'
#
loop_
_entity.id
_entity.type
_entity.pdbx_description
1 polymer ?
#
loop_
_entity_poly.entity_id
_entity_poly.type
_entity_poly.pdbx_seq_one_letter_code
_entity_poly.pdbx_strand_id
1 'polypeptide(L)'
;MLAVVFLALSALAVPVAYSWATVPLPRYLADYFARKQTVAVTVFNGDRIIRYLQVSRRFRWIGGGLGMALAATVMVHEATVSPYFPITGWFLGGVAAEFTFTRFRPRMGRPHGMRLASSLLVGIWRLSAALSAAVALSTVVRSFRMDVGVAERGWAVLALGVVLAVHLLLRHLNGTPVPHGPADLVDAELAIRSRSARTLLAGGTAVALWTASRCGLPELPAGLRGGPEFFTTALPIFAWLLAAISPWQVTAAARRRFPAPLPAVLTLLLCAGLLTRWQSAESAPAADDRARLATEPLVRSLSRPVESAKQRPEADGWELLFGPHDGVVFTEAEVRLPGRRPQGRPAPLALSGDGHHVAYLDRRSRRVVALDLTTLRPAHLTGPLADAAVPGVVLSADGRHAVLTSGTGSELVDIRTGRRAVLRGLRRVLGVGPGGVTVGTTGGTTGGEALPGSPDTALLTLDARGRELTRVPFDPTLKARLSPDGHTLAVVSPTEVVTMDPGTGRVRGRAPLGIPDVERAPDVLGWSVGGDLLVRIDPWGFDEALDHLVDPATGRARPVKDLTGSVFGRLS
;
A
#
# COMPACT_ATOMS: atom_id res chain seq x y z
N MET A 1 6.98 -0.21 -25.90
CA MET A 1 6.82 0.97 -26.79
C MET A 1 6.46 2.24 -26.02
N LEU A 2 5.37 2.26 -25.24
CA LEU A 2 4.90 3.44 -24.51
C LEU A 2 5.97 4.04 -23.56
N ALA A 3 6.65 3.22 -22.77
CA ALA A 3 7.75 3.66 -21.89
C ALA A 3 8.92 4.33 -22.65
N VAL A 4 9.26 3.84 -23.84
CA VAL A 4 10.34 4.39 -24.68
C VAL A 4 9.94 5.76 -25.23
N VAL A 5 8.69 5.92 -25.67
CA VAL A 5 8.15 7.20 -26.13
C VAL A 5 8.17 8.23 -24.99
N PHE A 6 7.77 7.84 -23.78
CA PHE A 6 7.81 8.73 -22.61
C PHE A 6 9.22 9.13 -22.20
N LEU A 7 10.18 8.20 -22.21
CA LEU A 7 11.59 8.50 -21.96
C LEU A 7 12.16 9.45 -23.02
N ALA A 8 11.85 9.25 -24.30
CA ALA A 8 12.27 10.14 -25.38
C ALA A 8 11.67 11.56 -25.23
N LEU A 9 10.37 11.66 -24.92
CA LEU A 9 9.70 12.94 -24.65
C LEU A 9 10.31 13.66 -23.43
N SER A 10 10.74 12.90 -22.42
CA SER A 10 11.39 13.43 -21.21
C SER A 10 12.79 13.95 -21.47
N ALA A 11 13.56 13.20 -22.26
CA ALA A 11 14.88 13.62 -22.71
C ALA A 11 14.80 14.89 -23.56
N LEU A 12 13.71 15.10 -24.30
CA LEU A 12 13.44 16.33 -25.06
C LEU A 12 12.89 17.48 -24.22
N ALA A 13 12.16 17.20 -23.14
CA ALA A 13 11.53 18.23 -22.31
C ALA A 13 12.54 19.22 -21.69
N VAL A 14 13.70 18.73 -21.23
CA VAL A 14 14.73 19.58 -20.62
C VAL A 14 15.43 20.48 -21.65
N PRO A 15 15.93 19.97 -22.81
CA PRO A 15 16.47 20.81 -23.88
C PRO A 15 15.48 21.83 -24.43
N VAL A 16 14.21 21.44 -24.61
CA VAL A 16 13.16 22.35 -25.07
C VAL A 16 12.89 23.43 -24.01
N ALA A 17 12.77 23.06 -22.74
CA ALA A 17 12.62 24.03 -21.67
C ALA A 17 13.82 24.98 -21.57
N TYR A 18 15.03 24.47 -21.82
CA TYR A 18 16.26 25.26 -21.83
C TYR A 18 16.30 26.24 -23.02
N SER A 19 15.95 25.80 -24.23
CA SER A 19 15.93 26.67 -25.41
C SER A 19 14.89 27.79 -25.24
N TRP A 20 13.70 27.45 -24.74
CA TRP A 20 12.65 28.42 -24.39
C TRP A 20 13.05 29.38 -23.29
N ALA A 21 13.93 28.96 -22.39
CA ALA A 21 14.49 29.78 -21.32
C ALA A 21 15.53 30.79 -21.82
N THR A 22 16.17 30.55 -22.96
CA THR A 22 17.17 31.44 -23.57
C THR A 22 16.60 32.45 -24.56
N VAL A 23 15.34 32.29 -24.99
CA VAL A 23 14.68 33.25 -25.90
C VAL A 23 14.58 34.62 -25.23
N PRO A 24 14.95 35.73 -25.92
CA PRO A 24 14.78 37.09 -25.42
C PRO A 24 13.37 37.33 -24.89
N LEU A 25 13.26 38.12 -23.82
CA LEU A 25 11.96 38.42 -23.21
C LEU A 25 11.13 39.27 -24.19
N PRO A 26 9.95 38.81 -24.64
CA PRO A 26 9.09 39.62 -25.48
C PRO A 26 8.64 40.88 -24.74
N ARG A 27 8.59 42.01 -25.45
CA ARG A 27 8.18 43.31 -24.90
C ARG A 27 6.81 43.24 -24.21
N TYR A 28 5.85 42.51 -24.79
CA TYR A 28 4.51 42.37 -24.23
C TYR A 28 4.49 41.76 -22.81
N LEU A 29 5.48 40.94 -22.42
CA LEU A 29 5.56 40.38 -21.06
C LEU A 29 6.00 41.42 -20.04
N ALA A 30 6.92 42.31 -20.42
CA ALA A 30 7.31 43.44 -19.58
C ALA A 30 6.14 44.41 -19.43
N ASP A 31 5.44 44.73 -20.52
CA ASP A 31 4.26 45.60 -20.50
C ASP A 31 3.11 44.98 -19.68
N TYR A 32 2.90 43.67 -19.79
CA TYR A 32 1.91 42.96 -18.97
C TYR A 32 2.26 43.02 -17.49
N PHE A 33 3.54 42.82 -17.13
CA PHE A 33 4.00 42.95 -15.76
C PHE A 33 3.79 44.38 -15.24
N ALA A 34 4.19 45.38 -16.01
CA ALA A 34 4.04 46.80 -15.70
C ALA A 34 2.58 47.17 -15.42
N ARG A 35 1.67 46.80 -16.33
CA ARG A 35 0.23 47.02 -16.16
C ARG A 35 -0.33 46.32 -14.93
N LYS A 36 0.02 45.05 -14.74
CA LYS A 36 -0.51 44.24 -13.62
C LYS A 36 -0.01 44.73 -12.26
N GLN A 37 1.19 45.29 -12.21
CA GLN A 37 1.84 45.79 -11.00
C GLN A 37 1.63 47.29 -10.78
N THR A 38 0.98 47.98 -11.72
CA THR A 38 0.84 49.43 -11.74
C THR A 38 2.20 50.14 -11.59
N VAL A 39 3.24 49.64 -12.27
CA VAL A 39 4.60 50.22 -12.28
C VAL A 39 4.92 50.76 -13.65
N ALA A 40 5.39 52.01 -13.72
CA ALA A 40 5.93 52.58 -14.95
C ALA A 40 7.32 52.00 -15.26
N VAL A 41 7.52 51.53 -16.49
CA VAL A 41 8.84 51.07 -16.96
C VAL A 41 9.62 52.28 -17.43
N THR A 42 10.70 52.61 -16.73
CA THR A 42 11.58 53.74 -17.01
C THR A 42 13.00 53.27 -17.26
N VAL A 43 13.85 54.18 -17.76
CA VAL A 43 15.27 53.90 -18.02
C VAL A 43 16.00 53.43 -16.76
N PHE A 44 15.54 53.86 -15.58
CA PHE A 44 16.17 53.52 -14.29
C PHE A 44 15.78 52.13 -13.74
N ASN A 45 14.61 51.60 -14.13
CA ASN A 45 14.09 50.34 -13.56
C ASN A 45 13.90 49.20 -14.59
N GLY A 46 13.90 49.51 -15.89
CA GLY A 46 13.58 48.57 -16.96
C GLY A 46 14.51 47.36 -16.99
N ASP A 47 15.82 47.57 -16.93
CA ASP A 47 16.82 46.50 -16.93
C ASP A 47 16.63 45.54 -15.75
N ARG A 48 16.26 46.06 -14.58
CA ARG A 48 16.03 45.26 -13.37
C ARG A 48 14.79 44.39 -13.52
N ILE A 49 13.70 44.95 -14.04
CA ILE A 49 12.46 44.20 -14.32
C ILE A 49 12.74 43.11 -15.37
N ILE A 50 13.36 43.46 -16.49
CA ILE A 50 13.66 42.52 -17.58
C ILE A 50 14.55 41.38 -17.08
N ARG A 51 15.63 41.69 -16.36
CA ARG A 51 16.55 40.69 -15.80
C ARG A 51 15.83 39.76 -14.82
N TYR A 52 15.01 40.28 -13.92
CA TYR A 52 14.22 39.45 -13.00
C TYR A 52 13.28 38.50 -13.75
N LEU A 53 12.56 39.00 -14.76
CA LEU A 53 11.65 38.21 -15.57
C LEU A 53 12.38 37.12 -16.34
N GLN A 54 13.54 37.42 -16.92
CA GLN A 54 14.39 36.45 -17.62
C GLN A 54 14.89 35.35 -16.69
N VAL A 55 15.47 35.71 -15.54
CA VAL A 55 15.99 34.75 -14.54
C VAL A 55 14.86 33.87 -14.02
N SER A 56 13.74 34.47 -13.60
CA SER A 56 12.58 33.73 -13.09
C SER A 56 11.99 32.79 -14.13
N ARG A 57 11.84 33.25 -15.38
CA ARG A 57 11.36 32.42 -16.50
C ARG A 57 12.30 31.24 -16.73
N ARG A 58 13.61 31.50 -16.83
CA ARG A 58 14.62 30.49 -17.14
C ARG A 58 14.60 29.34 -16.14
N PHE A 59 14.75 29.64 -14.86
CA PHE A 59 14.80 28.61 -13.83
C PHE A 59 13.47 27.86 -13.68
N ARG A 60 12.33 28.55 -13.78
CA ARG A 60 11.00 27.90 -13.69
C ARG A 60 10.75 26.94 -14.85
N TRP A 61 11.13 27.29 -16.08
CA TRP A 61 11.00 26.37 -17.22
C TRP A 61 11.94 25.19 -17.09
N ILE A 62 13.21 25.40 -16.75
CA ILE A 62 14.17 24.32 -16.51
C ILE A 62 13.64 23.37 -15.42
N GLY A 63 13.19 23.93 -14.29
CA GLY A 63 12.60 23.15 -13.21
C GLY A 63 11.35 22.39 -13.65
N GLY A 64 10.44 23.01 -14.40
CA GLY A 64 9.25 22.35 -14.95
C GLY A 64 9.59 21.21 -15.91
N GLY A 65 10.60 21.38 -16.76
CA GLY A 65 11.14 20.34 -17.64
C GLY A 65 11.72 19.16 -16.86
N LEU A 66 12.51 19.43 -15.81
CA LEU A 66 13.01 18.40 -14.90
C LEU A 66 11.88 17.66 -14.17
N GLY A 67 10.86 18.39 -13.71
CA GLY A 67 9.67 17.81 -13.09
C GLY A 67 8.90 16.90 -14.06
N MET A 68 8.77 17.30 -15.32
CA MET A 68 8.15 16.49 -16.38
C MET A 68 8.96 15.22 -16.67
N ALA A 69 10.29 15.34 -16.74
CA ALA A 69 11.16 14.18 -16.93
C ALA A 69 11.03 13.18 -15.77
N LEU A 70 10.99 13.67 -14.52
CA LEU A 70 10.74 12.83 -13.35
C LEU A 70 9.36 12.16 -13.42
N ALA A 71 8.32 12.90 -13.79
CA ALA A 71 6.96 12.37 -13.93
C ALA A 71 6.91 11.17 -14.88
N ALA A 72 7.60 11.27 -16.01
CA ALA A 72 7.67 10.19 -16.98
C ALA A 72 8.49 8.99 -16.49
N THR A 73 9.60 9.21 -15.76
CA THR A 73 10.35 8.09 -15.15
C THR A 73 9.49 7.33 -14.14
N VAL A 74 8.67 8.03 -13.35
CA VAL A 74 7.72 7.39 -12.43
C VAL A 74 6.62 6.66 -13.21
N MET A 75 6.15 7.22 -14.33
CA MET A 75 5.13 6.58 -15.17
C MET A 75 5.58 5.24 -15.78
N VAL A 76 6.88 5.05 -15.99
CA VAL A 76 7.41 3.74 -16.44
C VAL A 76 7.17 2.66 -15.38
N HIS A 77 7.06 3.04 -14.11
CA HIS A 77 6.82 2.13 -12.99
C HIS A 77 5.36 2.12 -12.52
N GLU A 78 4.60 3.20 -12.73
CA GLU A 78 3.22 3.36 -12.26
C GLU A 78 2.29 3.83 -13.40
N ALA A 79 1.06 3.29 -13.45
CA ALA A 79 0.10 3.60 -14.51
C ALA A 79 -0.49 5.03 -14.46
N THR A 80 -0.14 5.84 -13.45
CA THR A 80 -0.76 7.16 -13.22
C THR A 80 0.30 8.25 -13.07
N VAL A 81 0.21 9.31 -13.89
CA VAL A 81 1.05 10.51 -13.75
C VAL A 81 0.32 11.57 -12.96
N SER A 82 0.96 12.01 -11.89
CA SER A 82 0.46 13.16 -11.14
C SER A 82 0.86 14.47 -11.86
N PRO A 83 -0.09 15.37 -12.17
CA PRO A 83 0.22 16.66 -12.79
C PRO A 83 1.06 17.58 -11.90
N TYR A 84 1.22 17.22 -10.62
CA TYR A 84 1.99 17.97 -9.64
C TYR A 84 3.50 17.81 -9.79
N PHE A 85 4.00 16.82 -10.55
CA PHE A 85 5.44 16.70 -10.80
C PHE A 85 6.01 17.90 -11.59
N PRO A 86 5.45 18.28 -12.76
CA PRO A 86 5.83 19.52 -13.44
C PRO A 86 5.66 20.77 -12.58
N ILE A 87 4.57 20.86 -11.80
CA ILE A 87 4.29 22.01 -10.93
C ILE A 87 5.35 22.13 -9.84
N THR A 88 5.74 21.01 -9.23
CA THR A 88 6.78 20.95 -8.20
C THR A 88 8.14 21.35 -8.77
N GLY A 89 8.51 20.80 -9.92
CA GLY A 89 9.73 21.19 -10.62
C GLY A 89 9.75 22.69 -10.96
N TRP A 90 8.66 23.22 -11.52
CA TRP A 90 8.51 24.64 -11.84
C TRP A 90 8.65 25.53 -10.61
N PHE A 91 8.05 25.12 -9.49
CA PHE A 91 8.12 25.83 -8.22
C PHE A 91 9.55 25.82 -7.65
N LEU A 92 10.22 24.67 -7.63
CA LEU A 92 11.62 24.56 -7.18
C LEU A 92 12.55 25.41 -8.06
N GLY A 93 12.28 25.48 -9.37
CA GLY A 93 12.93 26.43 -10.26
C GLY A 93 12.70 27.89 -9.82
N GLY A 94 11.48 28.25 -9.43
CA GLY A 94 11.19 29.56 -8.84
C GLY A 94 11.97 29.84 -7.55
N VAL A 95 12.09 28.87 -6.66
CA VAL A 95 12.91 28.96 -5.44
C VAL A 95 14.39 29.19 -5.78
N ALA A 96 14.93 28.43 -6.74
CA ALA A 96 16.31 28.60 -7.21
C ALA A 96 16.55 29.97 -7.88
N ALA A 97 15.56 30.48 -8.62
CA ALA A 97 15.60 31.81 -9.22
C ALA A 97 15.73 32.89 -8.14
N GLU A 98 14.95 32.80 -7.06
CA GLU A 98 15.04 33.74 -5.94
C GLU A 98 16.40 33.68 -5.25
N PHE A 99 16.92 32.48 -4.94
CA PHE A 99 18.27 32.36 -4.37
C PHE A 99 19.33 32.98 -5.27
N THR A 100 19.24 32.77 -6.58
CA THR A 100 20.15 33.38 -7.56
C THR A 100 20.03 34.90 -7.55
N PHE A 101 18.81 35.42 -7.57
CA PHE A 101 18.55 36.87 -7.60
C PHE A 101 18.98 37.58 -6.31
N THR A 102 18.83 36.93 -5.15
CA THR A 102 19.23 37.50 -3.86
C THR A 102 20.74 37.75 -3.73
N ARG A 103 21.58 36.96 -4.43
CA ARG A 103 23.03 37.16 -4.45
C ARG A 103 23.45 38.46 -5.14
N PHE A 104 22.62 38.99 -6.05
CA PHE A 104 22.92 40.19 -6.82
C PHE A 104 22.28 41.46 -6.25
N ARG A 105 21.57 41.38 -5.12
CA ARG A 105 20.91 42.56 -4.52
C ARG A 105 21.88 43.35 -3.63
N PRO A 106 22.13 44.64 -3.90
CA PRO A 106 22.90 45.49 -2.99
C PRO A 106 22.18 45.62 -1.65
N ARG A 107 22.91 45.40 -0.55
CA ARG A 107 22.41 45.52 0.83
C ARG A 107 22.49 46.97 1.29
N MET A 108 21.54 47.82 0.91
CA MET A 108 21.47 49.19 1.44
C MET A 108 20.04 49.53 1.86
N GLY A 109 19.87 50.06 3.07
CA GLY A 109 18.62 50.64 3.58
C GLY A 109 18.08 50.01 4.88
N ARG A 110 16.99 50.59 5.41
CA ARG A 110 16.26 50.06 6.58
C ARG A 110 15.10 49.16 6.15
N PRO A 111 14.84 48.05 6.85
CA PRO A 111 13.69 47.19 6.56
C PRO A 111 12.39 47.95 6.82
N HIS A 112 11.58 48.14 5.78
CA HIS A 112 10.24 48.70 5.92
C HIS A 112 9.24 47.54 6.03
N GLY A 113 8.39 47.57 7.06
CA GLY A 113 7.32 46.59 7.24
C GLY A 113 6.29 46.74 6.13
N MET A 114 6.46 46.00 5.03
CA MET A 114 5.57 46.04 3.88
C MET A 114 4.85 44.72 3.72
N ARG A 115 3.59 44.76 3.28
CA ARG A 115 2.83 43.57 2.94
C ARG A 115 3.01 43.26 1.45
N LEU A 116 3.80 42.24 1.16
CA LEU A 116 4.06 41.76 -0.21
C LEU A 116 2.90 40.92 -0.79
N ALA A 117 2.00 40.42 0.06
CA ALA A 117 0.87 39.60 -0.34
C ALA A 117 -0.36 39.91 0.53
N SER A 118 -1.54 39.55 0.03
CA SER A 118 -2.78 39.70 0.78
C SER A 118 -2.75 38.85 2.06
N SER A 119 -3.40 39.34 3.13
CA SER A 119 -3.50 38.62 4.40
C SER A 119 -4.16 37.25 4.24
N LEU A 120 -5.14 37.15 3.34
CA LEU A 120 -5.84 35.91 3.05
C LEU A 120 -4.89 34.86 2.45
N LEU A 121 -4.07 35.22 1.45
CA LEU A 121 -3.12 34.30 0.83
C LEU A 121 -2.05 33.84 1.84
N VAL A 122 -1.58 34.75 2.70
CA VAL A 122 -0.67 34.41 3.80
C VAL A 122 -1.32 33.47 4.82
N GLY A 123 -2.61 33.67 5.13
CA GLY A 123 -3.40 32.81 5.99
C GLY A 123 -3.53 31.39 5.44
N ILE A 124 -3.90 31.26 4.17
CA ILE A 124 -3.99 29.97 3.46
C ILE A 124 -2.64 29.25 3.50
N TRP A 125 -1.55 29.93 3.16
CA TRP A 125 -0.22 29.34 3.24
C TRP A 125 0.11 28.82 4.64
N ARG A 126 -0.16 29.60 5.69
CA ARG A 126 0.12 29.18 7.07
C ARG A 126 -0.66 27.93 7.46
N LEU A 127 -1.94 27.87 7.11
CA LEU A 127 -2.78 26.70 7.35
C LEU A 127 -2.21 25.46 6.62
N SER A 128 -1.94 25.60 5.32
CA SER A 128 -1.39 24.52 4.49
C SER A 128 -0.03 24.05 4.98
N ALA A 129 0.85 24.96 5.37
CA ALA A 129 2.16 24.65 5.92
C ALA A 129 2.06 23.91 7.26
N ALA A 130 1.15 24.31 8.14
CA ALA A 130 0.92 23.64 9.42
C ALA A 130 0.40 22.21 9.22
N LEU A 131 -0.61 22.03 8.35
CA LEU A 131 -1.15 20.72 8.00
C LEU A 131 -0.07 19.82 7.38
N SER A 132 0.66 20.33 6.40
CA SER A 132 1.71 19.58 5.70
C SER A 132 2.84 19.16 6.64
N ALA A 133 3.28 20.07 7.51
CA ALA A 133 4.31 19.78 8.50
C ALA A 133 3.83 18.79 9.56
N ALA A 134 2.58 18.86 10.01
CA ALA A 134 2.02 17.89 10.97
C ALA A 134 2.00 16.47 10.38
N VAL A 135 1.56 16.32 9.13
CA VAL A 135 1.53 15.03 8.42
C VAL A 135 2.94 14.50 8.15
N ALA A 136 3.87 15.36 7.72
CA ALA A 136 5.25 14.94 7.50
C ALA A 136 5.94 14.53 8.82
N LEU A 137 5.74 15.28 9.90
CA LEU A 137 6.31 14.96 11.22
C LEU A 137 5.71 13.68 11.79
N SER A 138 4.41 13.43 11.63
CA SER A 138 3.80 12.16 12.08
C SER A 138 4.41 10.97 11.35
N THR A 139 4.73 11.13 10.06
CA THR A 139 5.41 10.12 9.24
C THR A 139 6.84 9.87 9.72
N VAL A 140 7.58 10.94 10.04
CA VAL A 140 8.92 10.83 10.64
C VAL A 140 8.86 10.09 11.98
N VAL A 141 7.91 10.43 12.85
CA VAL A 141 7.72 9.74 14.14
C VAL A 141 7.35 8.26 13.93
N ARG A 142 6.47 7.94 12.98
CA ARG A 142 6.11 6.56 12.62
C ARG A 142 7.31 5.78 12.12
N SER A 143 8.23 6.41 11.39
CA SER A 143 9.40 5.74 10.83
C SER A 143 10.39 5.20 11.87
N PHE A 144 10.30 5.71 13.12
CA PHE A 144 11.05 5.16 14.25
C PHE A 144 10.36 3.99 14.94
N ARG A 145 9.06 3.78 14.73
CA ARG A 145 8.26 2.76 15.42
C ARG A 145 7.78 1.63 14.51
N MET A 146 7.67 1.88 13.22
CA MET A 146 7.11 0.99 12.21
C MET A 146 7.95 1.04 10.93
N ASP A 147 7.83 0.02 10.09
CA ASP A 147 8.40 -0.01 8.75
C ASP A 147 7.66 0.95 7.81
N VAL A 148 8.02 2.23 7.89
CA VAL A 148 7.62 3.27 6.92
C VAL A 148 8.54 3.15 5.70
N GLY A 149 7.95 3.03 4.50
CA GLY A 149 8.68 2.89 3.25
C GLY A 149 9.62 4.07 2.96
N VAL A 150 10.73 3.81 2.25
CA VAL A 150 11.74 4.84 1.91
C VAL A 150 11.12 6.01 1.13
N ALA A 151 10.17 5.72 0.24
CA ALA A 151 9.47 6.74 -0.54
C ALA A 151 8.67 7.71 0.35
N GLU A 152 7.92 7.20 1.33
CA GLU A 152 7.13 8.01 2.27
C GLU A 152 8.03 8.93 3.10
N ARG A 153 9.20 8.43 3.54
CA ARG A 153 10.20 9.25 4.23
C ARG A 153 10.73 10.36 3.32
N GLY A 154 11.00 10.04 2.06
CA GLY A 154 11.42 11.02 1.04
C GLY A 154 10.39 12.13 0.84
N TRP A 155 9.10 11.78 0.77
CA TRP A 155 8.01 12.75 0.67
C TRP A 155 7.89 13.62 1.91
N ALA A 156 8.03 13.06 3.11
CA ALA A 156 8.01 13.82 4.36
C ALA A 156 9.15 14.85 4.42
N VAL A 157 10.36 14.45 4.03
CA VAL A 157 11.52 15.36 3.95
C VAL A 157 11.27 16.47 2.93
N LEU A 158 10.73 16.13 1.76
CA LEU A 158 10.41 17.11 0.73
C LEU A 158 9.35 18.12 1.19
N ALA A 159 8.28 17.66 1.84
CA ALA A 159 7.22 18.52 2.38
C ALA A 159 7.77 19.52 3.41
N LEU A 160 8.58 19.05 4.36
CA LEU A 160 9.23 19.90 5.37
C LEU A 160 10.23 20.88 4.72
N GLY A 161 10.99 20.40 3.73
CA GLY A 161 11.94 21.23 2.97
C GLY A 161 11.25 22.37 2.24
N VAL A 162 10.10 22.12 1.59
CA VAL A 162 9.31 23.14 0.90
C VAL A 162 8.75 24.17 1.89
N VAL A 163 8.18 23.71 3.00
CA VAL A 163 7.67 24.60 4.06
C VAL A 163 8.77 25.52 4.58
N LEU A 164 9.95 24.95 4.88
CA LEU A 164 11.10 25.70 5.36
C LEU A 164 11.60 26.71 4.31
N ALA A 165 11.79 26.27 3.06
CA ALA A 165 12.30 27.10 1.98
C ALA A 165 11.41 28.33 1.71
N VAL A 166 10.09 28.13 1.61
CA VAL A 166 9.13 29.23 1.43
C VAL A 166 9.17 30.19 2.61
N HIS A 167 9.23 29.68 3.84
CA HIS A 167 9.25 30.52 5.03
C HIS A 167 10.53 31.38 5.09
N LEU A 168 11.69 30.79 4.80
CA LEU A 168 12.97 31.51 4.75
C LEU A 168 13.00 32.55 3.63
N LEU A 169 12.52 32.21 2.43
CA LEU A 169 12.45 33.15 1.31
C LEU A 169 11.48 34.30 1.58
N LEU A 170 10.30 34.04 2.14
CA LEU A 170 9.36 35.10 2.52
C LEU A 170 9.94 36.00 3.62
N ARG A 171 10.61 35.42 4.61
CA ARG A 171 11.32 36.20 5.64
C ARG A 171 12.40 37.07 5.01
N HIS A 172 13.17 36.53 4.07
CA HIS A 172 14.18 37.27 3.33
C HIS A 172 13.55 38.41 2.50
N LEU A 173 12.54 38.13 1.68
CA LEU A 173 11.88 39.15 0.84
C LEU A 173 11.29 40.31 1.66
N ASN A 174 10.74 40.02 2.84
CA ASN A 174 10.21 41.04 3.75
C ASN A 174 11.30 41.78 4.54
N GLY A 175 12.43 41.12 4.83
CA GLY A 175 13.51 41.69 5.64
C GLY A 175 14.57 42.45 4.85
N THR A 176 14.69 42.20 3.54
CA THR A 176 15.68 42.86 2.69
C THR A 176 15.34 44.36 2.58
N PRO A 177 16.31 45.27 2.77
CA PRO A 177 16.03 46.68 2.62
C PRO A 177 15.74 47.07 1.16
N VAL A 178 15.00 48.15 0.96
CA VAL A 178 14.69 48.68 -0.36
C VAL A 178 15.87 49.54 -0.82
N PRO A 179 16.33 49.43 -2.09
CA PRO A 179 17.42 50.25 -2.59
C PRO A 179 17.09 51.75 -2.47
N HIS A 180 18.08 52.55 -2.09
CA HIS A 180 17.98 54.00 -2.21
C HIS A 180 18.08 54.37 -3.69
N GLY A 181 17.16 55.19 -4.19
CA GLY A 181 17.12 55.59 -5.58
C GLY A 181 15.83 56.31 -5.95
N PRO A 182 15.61 56.58 -7.25
CA PRO A 182 14.36 57.14 -7.75
C PRO A 182 13.15 56.31 -7.31
N ALA A 183 12.00 56.96 -7.11
CA ALA A 183 10.75 56.29 -6.72
C ALA A 183 10.42 55.10 -7.65
N ASP A 184 10.62 55.25 -8.95
CA ASP A 184 10.39 54.20 -9.95
C ASP A 184 11.20 52.92 -9.70
N LEU A 185 12.43 53.04 -9.17
CA LEU A 185 13.29 51.90 -8.86
C LEU A 185 12.81 51.17 -7.60
N VAL A 186 12.34 51.94 -6.62
CA VAL A 186 11.73 51.43 -5.39
C VAL A 186 10.46 50.65 -5.74
N ASP A 187 9.57 51.25 -6.52
CA ASP A 187 8.30 50.65 -6.94
C ASP A 187 8.51 49.36 -7.74
N ALA A 188 9.48 49.36 -8.67
CA ALA A 188 9.84 48.16 -9.41
C ALA A 188 10.34 47.02 -8.51
N GLU A 189 11.18 47.32 -7.52
CA GLU A 189 11.68 46.33 -6.58
C GLU A 189 10.56 45.77 -5.70
N LEU A 190 9.63 46.62 -5.25
CA LEU A 190 8.45 46.20 -4.48
C LEU A 190 7.51 45.32 -5.29
N ALA A 191 7.27 45.67 -6.55
CA ALA A 191 6.51 44.85 -7.48
C ALA A 191 7.15 43.48 -7.71
N ILE A 192 8.47 43.43 -7.92
CA ILE A 192 9.23 42.17 -8.06
C ILE A 192 9.04 41.30 -6.81
N ARG A 193 9.21 41.87 -5.61
CA ARG A 193 9.05 41.12 -4.35
C ARG A 193 7.63 40.65 -4.10
N SER A 194 6.63 41.48 -4.43
CA SER A 194 5.21 41.13 -4.38
C SER A 194 4.91 39.93 -5.27
N ARG A 195 5.42 39.94 -6.52
CA ARG A 195 5.29 38.80 -7.45
C ARG A 195 5.88 37.52 -6.89
N SER A 196 7.12 37.61 -6.40
CA SER A 196 7.85 36.47 -5.84
C SER A 196 7.12 35.91 -4.63
N ALA A 197 6.71 36.75 -3.68
CA ALA A 197 5.97 36.33 -2.50
C ALA A 197 4.67 35.62 -2.85
N ARG A 198 3.87 36.17 -3.77
CA ARG A 198 2.62 35.53 -4.24
C ARG A 198 2.85 34.18 -4.90
N THR A 199 3.87 34.11 -5.76
CA THR A 199 4.21 32.83 -6.42
C THR A 199 4.67 31.81 -5.39
N LEU A 200 5.50 32.21 -4.42
CA LEU A 200 6.00 31.32 -3.38
C LEU A 200 4.88 30.82 -2.48
N LEU A 201 3.93 31.68 -2.11
CA LEU A 201 2.76 31.30 -1.29
C LEU A 201 1.83 30.34 -2.03
N ALA A 202 1.46 30.64 -3.28
CA ALA A 202 0.55 29.80 -4.06
C ALA A 202 1.20 28.48 -4.49
N GLY A 203 2.40 28.55 -5.09
CA GLY A 203 3.16 27.37 -5.49
C GLY A 203 3.58 26.51 -4.30
N GLY A 204 4.02 27.15 -3.21
CA GLY A 204 4.36 26.46 -1.97
C GLY A 204 3.16 25.73 -1.38
N THR A 205 1.98 26.36 -1.37
CA THR A 205 0.73 25.71 -0.92
C THR A 205 0.43 24.45 -1.72
N ALA A 206 0.52 24.53 -3.04
CA ALA A 206 0.28 23.39 -3.93
C ALA A 206 1.26 22.24 -3.67
N VAL A 207 2.56 22.55 -3.63
CA VAL A 207 3.61 21.54 -3.46
C VAL A 207 3.60 20.95 -2.06
N ALA A 208 3.44 21.75 -1.01
CA ALA A 208 3.44 21.28 0.38
C ALA A 208 2.28 20.30 0.63
N LEU A 209 1.05 20.64 0.21
CA LEU A 209 -0.11 19.77 0.40
C LEU A 209 -0.02 18.49 -0.43
N TRP A 210 0.45 18.59 -1.67
CA TRP A 210 0.63 17.41 -2.52
C TRP A 210 1.71 16.46 -1.99
N THR A 211 2.84 16.99 -1.53
CA THR A 211 3.91 16.16 -0.94
C THR A 211 3.47 15.55 0.39
N ALA A 212 2.73 16.29 1.22
CA ALA A 212 2.19 15.79 2.48
C ALA A 212 1.17 14.66 2.28
N SER A 213 0.31 14.71 1.26
CA SER A 213 -0.65 13.63 1.00
C SER A 213 0.00 12.30 0.60
N ARG A 214 1.26 12.34 0.15
CA ARG A 214 2.08 11.15 -0.16
C ARG A 214 2.83 10.58 1.05
N CYS A 215 2.68 11.16 2.23
CA CYS A 215 3.33 10.70 3.46
C CYS A 215 2.51 9.60 4.20
N GLY A 216 1.65 8.85 3.49
CA GLY A 216 0.89 7.75 4.09
C GLY A 216 -0.11 8.21 5.17
N LEU A 217 -1.01 9.13 4.82
CA LEU A 217 -2.10 9.57 5.71
C LEU A 217 -2.81 8.34 6.30
N PRO A 218 -3.06 8.30 7.62
CA PRO A 218 -3.87 7.25 8.21
C PRO A 218 -5.24 7.23 7.51
N GLU A 219 -5.77 6.03 7.26
CA GLU A 219 -7.09 5.88 6.64
C GLU A 219 -8.13 6.63 7.48
N LEU A 220 -8.65 7.72 6.93
CA LEU A 220 -9.72 8.45 7.60
C LEU A 220 -11.00 7.59 7.61
N PRO A 221 -11.84 7.69 8.65
CA PRO A 221 -13.14 7.03 8.70
C PRO A 221 -13.93 7.26 7.42
N ALA A 222 -14.75 6.29 6.99
CA ALA A 222 -15.46 6.34 5.71
C ALA A 222 -16.22 7.66 5.45
N GLY A 223 -16.79 8.27 6.49
CA GLY A 223 -17.49 9.57 6.41
C GLY A 223 -16.59 10.80 6.16
N LEU A 224 -15.27 10.67 6.28
CA LEU A 224 -14.28 11.73 6.07
C LEU A 224 -13.38 11.49 4.84
N ARG A 225 -13.61 10.43 4.06
CA ARG A 225 -12.77 10.07 2.91
C ARG A 225 -12.71 11.15 1.82
N GLY A 226 -13.76 11.96 1.66
CA GLY A 226 -13.75 13.09 0.72
C GLY A 226 -13.00 14.34 1.20
N GLY A 227 -12.72 14.44 2.50
CA GLY A 227 -12.03 15.57 3.11
C GLY A 227 -10.60 15.82 2.57
N PRO A 228 -9.70 14.83 2.56
CA PRO A 228 -8.31 15.04 2.14
C PRO A 228 -8.19 15.45 0.66
N GLU A 229 -9.01 14.91 -0.23
CA GLU A 229 -9.00 15.27 -1.66
C GLU A 229 -9.38 16.73 -1.89
N PHE A 230 -10.34 17.24 -1.10
CA PHE A 230 -10.70 18.66 -1.10
C PHE A 230 -9.50 19.53 -0.73
N PHE A 231 -8.79 19.20 0.35
CA PHE A 231 -7.62 19.99 0.79
C PHE A 231 -6.47 19.94 -0.21
N THR A 232 -6.18 18.78 -0.81
CA THR A 232 -5.06 18.64 -1.76
C THR A 232 -5.33 19.26 -3.12
N THR A 233 -6.59 19.49 -3.47
CA THR A 233 -6.99 19.97 -4.81
C THR A 233 -7.59 21.37 -4.78
N ALA A 234 -8.64 21.59 -3.98
CA ALA A 234 -9.36 22.86 -3.96
C ALA A 234 -8.52 24.00 -3.34
N LEU A 235 -7.79 23.72 -2.25
CA LEU A 235 -7.03 24.75 -1.55
C LEU A 235 -5.85 25.30 -2.40
N PRO A 236 -5.07 24.47 -3.12
CA PRO A 236 -4.10 24.96 -4.11
C PRO A 236 -4.71 25.79 -5.24
N ILE A 237 -5.83 25.35 -5.81
CA ILE A 237 -6.54 26.09 -6.87
C ILE A 237 -6.97 27.46 -6.34
N PHE A 238 -7.56 27.49 -5.14
CA PHE A 238 -7.98 28.73 -4.50
C PHE A 238 -6.80 29.66 -4.20
N ALA A 239 -5.67 29.14 -3.72
CA ALA A 239 -4.46 29.92 -3.50
C ALA A 239 -3.92 30.55 -4.80
N TRP A 240 -3.96 29.81 -5.92
CA TRP A 240 -3.57 30.31 -7.23
C TRP A 240 -4.52 31.38 -7.76
N LEU A 241 -5.84 31.17 -7.64
CA LEU A 241 -6.85 32.17 -8.01
C LEU A 241 -6.66 33.47 -7.22
N LEU A 242 -6.45 33.38 -5.91
CA LEU A 242 -6.17 34.54 -5.08
C LEU A 242 -4.86 35.24 -5.46
N ALA A 243 -3.79 34.50 -5.74
CA ALA A 243 -2.54 35.07 -6.21
C ALA A 243 -2.69 35.77 -7.58
N ALA A 244 -3.57 35.26 -8.45
CA ALA A 244 -3.83 35.80 -9.77
C ALA A 244 -4.70 37.07 -9.75
N ILE A 245 -5.77 37.07 -8.94
CA ILE A 245 -6.85 38.09 -8.94
C ILE A 245 -6.58 39.21 -7.93
N SER A 246 -5.98 38.92 -6.77
CA SER A 246 -5.80 39.94 -5.74
C SER A 246 -4.97 41.13 -6.27
N PRO A 247 -5.36 42.38 -6.00
CA PRO A 247 -4.65 43.55 -6.50
C PRO A 247 -3.18 43.49 -6.06
N TRP A 248 -2.25 43.73 -6.98
CA TRP A 248 -0.81 43.52 -6.77
C TRP A 248 -0.12 44.63 -5.96
N GLN A 249 -0.91 45.60 -5.51
CA GLN A 249 -0.49 46.77 -4.76
C GLN A 249 0.16 46.39 -3.41
N VAL A 250 1.35 46.92 -3.17
CA VAL A 250 2.05 46.81 -1.89
C VAL A 250 1.40 47.78 -0.93
N THR A 251 0.81 47.25 0.14
CA THR A 251 0.23 48.09 1.20
C THR A 251 1.26 48.25 2.32
N ALA A 252 1.41 49.49 2.79
CA ALA A 252 2.16 49.75 4.01
C ALA A 252 1.53 48.92 5.13
N ALA A 253 2.32 48.09 5.81
CA ALA A 253 1.78 47.35 6.94
C ALA A 253 1.45 48.38 8.02
N ALA A 254 0.15 48.60 8.29
CA ALA A 254 -0.24 49.19 9.56
C ALA A 254 0.51 48.41 10.65
N ARG A 255 1.23 49.12 11.54
CA ARG A 255 1.99 48.60 12.69
C ARG A 255 1.07 47.88 13.69
N ARG A 256 0.25 46.95 13.25
CA ARG A 256 -0.39 45.98 14.13
C ARG A 256 0.72 45.02 14.53
N ARG A 257 1.16 45.13 15.79
CA ARG A 257 1.89 44.08 16.51
C ARG A 257 1.00 42.83 16.44
N PHE A 258 1.14 42.05 15.38
CA PHE A 258 0.60 40.71 15.41
C PHE A 258 1.34 39.96 16.52
N PRO A 259 0.64 39.29 17.44
CA PRO A 259 1.30 38.48 18.43
C PRO A 259 2.22 37.47 17.71
N ALA A 260 3.37 37.22 18.33
CA ALA A 260 4.40 36.27 17.92
C ALA A 260 3.80 34.95 17.36
N PRO A 261 4.54 34.16 16.55
CA PRO A 261 4.04 32.93 15.89
C PRO A 261 3.52 31.81 16.80
N LEU A 262 3.39 32.06 18.11
CA LEU A 262 2.74 31.23 19.12
C LEU A 262 1.48 30.48 18.66
N PRO A 263 0.47 31.09 18.01
CA PRO A 263 -0.71 30.34 17.61
C PRO A 263 -0.40 29.31 16.52
N ALA A 264 0.51 29.59 15.59
CA ALA A 264 0.90 28.63 14.56
C ALA A 264 1.70 27.45 15.13
N VAL A 265 2.57 27.71 16.11
CA VAL A 265 3.32 26.66 16.84
C VAL A 265 2.37 25.82 17.69
N LEU A 266 1.41 26.44 18.39
CA LEU A 266 0.40 25.73 19.17
C LEU A 266 -0.48 24.86 18.29
N THR A 267 -0.95 25.35 17.12
CA THR A 267 -1.72 24.54 16.17
C THR A 267 -0.92 23.35 15.67
N LEU A 268 0.37 23.53 15.37
CA LEU A 268 1.27 22.45 14.95
C LEU A 268 1.41 21.37 16.04
N LEU A 269 1.65 21.78 17.29
CA LEU A 269 1.78 20.87 18.43
C LEU A 269 0.45 20.16 18.76
N LEU A 270 -0.69 20.86 18.67
CA LEU A 270 -2.02 20.28 18.86
C LEU A 270 -2.37 19.26 17.78
N CYS A 271 -2.12 19.57 16.50
CA CYS A 271 -2.36 18.63 15.41
C CYS A 271 -1.46 17.39 15.51
N ALA A 272 -0.17 17.57 15.84
CA ALA A 272 0.75 16.45 16.06
C ALA A 272 0.35 15.60 17.28
N GLY A 273 -0.08 16.24 18.38
CA GLY A 273 -0.58 15.57 19.58
C GLY A 273 -1.88 14.80 19.34
N LEU A 274 -2.82 15.37 18.58
CA LEU A 274 -4.07 14.71 18.22
C LEU A 274 -3.85 13.51 17.30
N LEU A 275 -2.97 13.64 16.29
CA LEU A 275 -2.65 12.54 15.38
C LEU A 275 -1.93 11.38 16.10
N THR A 276 -0.99 11.70 17.00
CA THR A 276 -0.30 10.66 17.80
C THR A 276 -1.24 10.00 18.81
N ARG A 277 -2.15 10.77 19.44
CA ARG A 277 -3.16 10.23 20.36
C ARG A 277 -4.19 9.35 19.65
N TRP A 278 -4.65 9.75 18.48
CA TRP A 278 -5.55 8.93 17.65
C TRP A 278 -4.93 7.56 17.37
N GLN A 279 -3.67 7.52 16.94
CA GLN A 279 -2.98 6.26 16.64
C GLN A 279 -2.77 5.39 17.89
N SER A 280 -2.54 6.00 19.05
CA SER A 280 -2.46 5.24 20.31
C SER A 280 -3.80 4.66 20.75
N ALA A 281 -4.93 5.28 20.38
CA ALA A 281 -6.27 4.78 20.70
C ALA A 281 -6.66 3.56 19.84
N GLU A 282 -6.22 3.50 18.58
CA GLU A 282 -6.36 2.30 17.73
C GLU A 282 -5.44 1.15 18.15
N SER A 283 -4.38 1.45 18.91
CA SER A 283 -3.41 0.45 19.39
C SER A 283 -3.74 -0.12 20.77
N ALA A 284 -4.88 0.24 21.38
CA ALA A 284 -5.29 -0.31 22.67
C ALA A 284 -5.57 -1.83 22.54
N PRO A 285 -4.98 -2.68 23.38
CA PRO A 285 -5.05 -4.13 23.22
C PRO A 285 -6.46 -4.67 23.52
N ALA A 286 -7.08 -5.29 22.51
CA ALA A 286 -7.77 -6.59 22.53
C ALA A 286 -8.73 -6.94 23.70
N ALA A 287 -9.34 -5.97 24.38
CA ALA A 287 -10.43 -6.26 25.32
C ALA A 287 -11.78 -6.52 24.61
N ASP A 288 -11.86 -6.23 23.30
CA ASP A 288 -13.13 -6.08 22.58
C ASP A 288 -13.32 -7.10 21.43
N ASP A 289 -12.31 -7.91 21.12
CA ASP A 289 -12.35 -8.86 19.99
C ASP A 289 -13.38 -9.98 20.21
N ARG A 290 -13.64 -10.38 21.47
CA ARG A 290 -14.69 -11.36 21.79
C ARG A 290 -16.10 -10.84 21.56
N ALA A 291 -16.36 -9.57 21.92
CA ALA A 291 -17.68 -8.97 21.74
C ALA A 291 -18.01 -8.76 20.25
N ARG A 292 -16.98 -8.63 19.40
CA ARG A 292 -17.10 -8.44 17.95
C ARG A 292 -17.39 -9.76 17.21
N LEU A 293 -16.68 -10.83 17.58
CA LEU A 293 -16.88 -12.15 17.01
C LEU A 293 -18.22 -12.78 17.43
N ALA A 294 -18.72 -12.46 18.63
CA ALA A 294 -19.98 -12.97 19.15
C ALA A 294 -21.22 -12.25 18.55
N THR A 295 -21.38 -12.30 17.22
CA THR A 295 -22.69 -12.03 16.64
C THR A 295 -23.63 -13.19 16.98
N GLU A 296 -24.86 -12.86 17.38
CA GLU A 296 -25.90 -13.85 17.80
C GLU A 296 -26.06 -15.06 16.85
N PRO A 297 -26.05 -14.90 15.50
CA PRO A 297 -26.13 -16.04 14.58
C PRO A 297 -24.86 -16.91 14.60
N LEU A 298 -23.67 -16.33 14.72
CA LEU A 298 -22.43 -17.11 14.83
C LEU A 298 -22.53 -18.01 16.06
N VAL A 299 -22.80 -17.44 17.25
CA VAL A 299 -22.83 -18.17 18.52
C VAL A 299 -23.75 -19.40 18.52
N ARG A 300 -24.90 -19.34 17.82
CA ARG A 300 -25.83 -20.48 17.72
C ARG A 300 -25.29 -21.60 16.83
N SER A 301 -24.61 -21.26 15.73
CA SER A 301 -24.07 -22.24 14.75
C SER A 301 -22.74 -22.87 15.19
N LEU A 302 -21.98 -22.24 16.09
CA LEU A 302 -20.66 -22.72 16.57
C LEU A 302 -20.69 -24.06 17.33
N SER A 303 -21.87 -24.57 17.65
CA SER A 303 -22.02 -25.93 18.21
C SER A 303 -21.83 -27.02 17.16
N ARG A 304 -21.86 -26.69 15.87
CA ARG A 304 -21.68 -27.61 14.75
C ARG A 304 -20.33 -27.40 14.08
N PRO A 305 -19.71 -28.46 13.54
CA PRO A 305 -18.49 -28.34 12.76
C PRO A 305 -18.79 -27.61 11.44
N VAL A 306 -17.89 -26.73 11.02
CA VAL A 306 -17.91 -26.14 9.67
C VAL A 306 -17.51 -27.20 8.66
N GLU A 307 -18.34 -27.42 7.66
CA GLU A 307 -18.08 -28.37 6.58
C GLU A 307 -17.20 -27.72 5.51
N SER A 308 -17.56 -26.50 5.12
CA SER A 308 -16.83 -25.77 4.08
C SER A 308 -16.90 -24.25 4.25
N ALA A 309 -16.06 -23.53 3.51
CA ALA A 309 -16.05 -22.08 3.45
C ALA A 309 -16.03 -21.60 1.99
N LYS A 310 -16.90 -20.66 1.64
CA LYS A 310 -16.99 -20.10 0.28
C LYS A 310 -16.74 -18.60 0.30
N GLN A 311 -16.02 -18.09 -0.68
CA GLN A 311 -15.84 -16.64 -0.83
C GLN A 311 -17.18 -15.99 -1.23
N ARG A 312 -17.58 -14.92 -0.55
CA ARG A 312 -18.73 -14.06 -0.89
C ARG A 312 -18.21 -12.70 -1.38
N PRO A 313 -17.98 -12.50 -2.68
CA PRO A 313 -17.41 -11.25 -3.20
C PRO A 313 -18.23 -10.02 -2.85
N GLU A 314 -19.56 -10.14 -2.83
CA GLU A 314 -20.51 -9.05 -2.54
C GLU A 314 -20.43 -8.57 -1.08
N ALA A 315 -20.13 -9.47 -0.17
CA ALA A 315 -20.04 -9.17 1.26
C ALA A 315 -18.61 -8.85 1.72
N ASP A 316 -17.63 -8.92 0.81
CA ASP A 316 -16.20 -8.77 1.11
C ASP A 316 -15.77 -9.66 2.29
N GLY A 317 -16.29 -10.89 2.32
CA GLY A 317 -16.05 -11.87 3.38
C GLY A 317 -16.07 -13.32 2.91
N TRP A 318 -15.92 -14.23 3.87
CA TRP A 318 -16.06 -15.67 3.67
C TRP A 318 -17.38 -16.14 4.29
N GLU A 319 -18.10 -17.04 3.65
CA GLU A 319 -19.25 -17.71 4.25
C GLU A 319 -18.82 -19.08 4.76
N LEU A 320 -18.92 -19.30 6.07
CA LEU A 320 -18.69 -20.59 6.69
C LEU A 320 -20.00 -21.38 6.66
N LEU A 321 -19.98 -22.56 6.04
CA LEU A 321 -21.13 -23.43 5.83
C LEU A 321 -21.10 -24.58 6.83
N PHE A 322 -22.17 -24.73 7.60
CA PHE A 322 -22.39 -25.79 8.61
C PHE A 322 -23.33 -26.89 8.10
N GLY A 323 -23.68 -26.84 6.81
CA GLY A 323 -24.61 -27.71 6.12
C GLY A 323 -25.09 -27.05 4.81
N PRO A 324 -26.00 -27.68 4.05
CA PRO A 324 -26.41 -27.22 2.71
C PRO A 324 -27.17 -25.88 2.70
N HIS A 325 -27.76 -25.47 3.83
CA HIS A 325 -28.59 -24.27 3.94
C HIS A 325 -28.25 -23.38 5.13
N ASP A 326 -27.17 -23.71 5.87
CA ASP A 326 -26.78 -22.98 7.08
C ASP A 326 -25.39 -22.39 6.89
N GLY A 327 -25.33 -21.07 6.73
CA GLY A 327 -24.13 -20.33 6.41
C GLY A 327 -24.02 -19.07 7.25
N VAL A 328 -22.82 -18.78 7.76
CA VAL A 328 -22.54 -17.54 8.47
C VAL A 328 -21.45 -16.76 7.73
N VAL A 329 -21.74 -15.50 7.42
CA VAL A 329 -20.77 -14.62 6.77
C VAL A 329 -19.76 -14.12 7.81
N PHE A 330 -18.51 -14.52 7.60
CA PHE A 330 -17.31 -14.19 8.34
C PHE A 330 -16.55 -13.04 7.64
N THR A 331 -16.81 -11.81 8.08
CA THR A 331 -16.29 -10.56 7.47
C THR A 331 -14.96 -10.08 8.04
N GLU A 332 -14.47 -10.70 9.12
CA GLU A 332 -13.17 -10.35 9.71
C GLU A 332 -11.98 -10.86 8.88
N ALA A 333 -12.21 -11.93 8.13
CA ALA A 333 -11.21 -12.48 7.23
C ALA A 333 -11.05 -11.61 5.98
N GLU A 334 -9.81 -11.18 5.74
CA GLU A 334 -9.41 -10.66 4.45
C GLU A 334 -9.73 -11.68 3.38
N VAL A 335 -10.27 -11.21 2.27
CA VAL A 335 -10.66 -12.08 1.16
C VAL A 335 -9.62 -12.04 0.05
N ARG A 336 -9.00 -10.88 -0.18
CA ARG A 336 -8.03 -10.68 -1.25
C ARG A 336 -6.86 -9.84 -0.79
N LEU A 337 -5.67 -10.26 -1.19
CA LEU A 337 -4.46 -9.46 -1.09
C LEU A 337 -4.36 -8.57 -2.33
N PRO A 338 -4.02 -7.28 -2.17
CA PRO A 338 -3.71 -6.42 -3.30
C PRO A 338 -2.53 -7.02 -4.09
N GLY A 339 -2.65 -7.02 -5.41
CA GLY A 339 -1.68 -7.62 -6.30
C GLY A 339 -1.70 -6.97 -7.67
N ARG A 340 -0.66 -7.23 -8.47
CA ARG A 340 -0.53 -6.70 -9.84
C ARG A 340 -1.61 -7.19 -10.82
N ARG A 341 -2.32 -8.27 -10.49
CA ARG A 341 -3.43 -8.79 -11.29
C ARG A 341 -4.74 -8.10 -10.89
N PRO A 342 -5.64 -7.80 -11.85
CA PRO A 342 -6.90 -7.11 -11.57
C PRO A 342 -7.80 -7.82 -10.54
N GLN A 343 -7.61 -9.12 -10.31
CA GLN A 343 -8.39 -9.92 -9.37
C GLN A 343 -7.72 -10.14 -8.01
N GLY A 344 -6.50 -9.65 -7.77
CA GLY A 344 -5.74 -9.89 -6.54
C GLY A 344 -5.33 -11.37 -6.35
N ARG A 345 -4.64 -11.68 -5.25
CA ARG A 345 -4.39 -13.06 -4.80
C ARG A 345 -5.39 -13.38 -3.69
N PRO A 346 -6.02 -14.57 -3.62
CA PRO A 346 -6.86 -14.92 -2.48
C PRO A 346 -6.03 -14.86 -1.19
N ALA A 347 -6.59 -14.21 -0.18
CA ALA A 347 -6.00 -14.21 1.15
C ALA A 347 -6.08 -15.63 1.75
N PRO A 348 -5.14 -16.01 2.62
CA PRO A 348 -5.11 -17.35 3.18
C PRO A 348 -6.35 -17.58 4.06
N LEU A 349 -7.06 -18.66 3.79
CA LEU A 349 -8.06 -19.25 4.67
C LEU A 349 -7.87 -20.78 4.68
N ALA A 350 -7.86 -21.37 5.86
CA ALA A 350 -7.83 -22.81 6.06
C ALA A 350 -8.82 -23.23 7.16
N LEU A 351 -9.44 -24.39 6.97
CA LEU A 351 -10.28 -25.04 7.96
C LEU A 351 -9.56 -26.29 8.48
N SER A 352 -9.75 -26.61 9.76
CA SER A 352 -9.35 -27.90 10.32
C SER A 352 -10.26 -29.01 9.83
N GLY A 353 -9.74 -30.24 9.85
CA GLY A 353 -10.46 -31.46 9.45
C GLY A 353 -11.71 -31.75 10.28
N ASP A 354 -11.69 -31.34 11.55
CA ASP A 354 -12.82 -31.47 12.47
C ASP A 354 -13.89 -30.40 12.29
N GLY A 355 -13.59 -29.33 11.53
CA GLY A 355 -14.48 -28.19 11.28
C GLY A 355 -14.61 -27.22 12.46
N HIS A 356 -13.81 -27.37 13.53
CA HIS A 356 -13.90 -26.55 14.74
C HIS A 356 -12.87 -25.41 14.80
N HIS A 357 -11.95 -25.34 13.84
CA HIS A 357 -10.92 -24.32 13.79
C HIS A 357 -10.82 -23.73 12.39
N VAL A 358 -10.63 -22.41 12.34
CA VAL A 358 -10.36 -21.68 11.11
C VAL A 358 -9.10 -20.84 11.28
N ALA A 359 -8.23 -20.83 10.28
CA ALA A 359 -7.10 -19.92 10.22
C ALA A 359 -7.26 -18.98 9.03
N TYR A 360 -7.16 -17.67 9.28
CA TYR A 360 -7.39 -16.64 8.27
C TYR A 360 -6.46 -15.46 8.47
N LEU A 361 -6.30 -14.63 7.43
CA LEU A 361 -5.68 -13.31 7.57
C LEU A 361 -6.72 -12.32 8.09
N ASP A 362 -6.55 -11.84 9.32
CA ASP A 362 -7.40 -10.81 9.89
C ASP A 362 -7.19 -9.48 9.16
N ARG A 363 -8.29 -8.92 8.64
CA ARG A 363 -8.29 -7.72 7.78
C ARG A 363 -7.72 -6.48 8.49
N ARG A 364 -7.97 -6.34 9.79
CA ARG A 364 -7.61 -5.12 10.55
C ARG A 364 -6.19 -5.19 11.09
N SER A 365 -5.90 -6.24 11.85
CA SER A 365 -4.58 -6.43 12.48
C SER A 365 -3.52 -6.89 11.49
N ARG A 366 -3.95 -7.38 10.32
CA ARG A 366 -3.09 -7.91 9.26
C ARG A 366 -2.24 -9.09 9.75
N ARG A 367 -2.80 -9.91 10.64
CA ARG A 367 -2.17 -11.08 11.24
C ARG A 367 -2.85 -12.34 10.74
N VAL A 368 -2.11 -13.44 10.61
CA VAL A 368 -2.76 -14.74 10.51
C VAL A 368 -3.23 -15.14 11.91
N VAL A 369 -4.52 -15.39 12.04
CA VAL A 369 -5.19 -15.75 13.28
C VAL A 369 -5.81 -17.12 13.11
N ALA A 370 -5.57 -18.02 14.07
CA ALA A 370 -6.37 -19.23 14.24
C ALA A 370 -7.48 -18.95 15.26
N LEU A 371 -8.72 -19.25 14.90
CA LEU A 371 -9.89 -19.10 15.74
C LEU A 371 -10.45 -20.48 16.04
N ASP A 372 -10.51 -20.82 17.33
CA ASP A 372 -11.33 -21.93 17.81
C ASP A 372 -12.79 -21.48 17.77
N LEU A 373 -13.58 -22.10 16.91
CA LEU A 373 -14.98 -21.77 16.69
C LEU A 373 -15.83 -22.15 17.90
N THR A 374 -15.46 -23.18 18.66
CA THR A 374 -16.24 -23.60 19.84
C THR A 374 -16.09 -22.64 21.01
N THR A 375 -14.91 -22.01 21.17
CA THR A 375 -14.63 -21.10 22.29
C THR A 375 -14.52 -19.63 21.90
N LEU A 376 -14.52 -19.33 20.60
CA LEU A 376 -14.20 -18.02 20.02
C LEU A 376 -12.90 -17.43 20.56
N ARG A 377 -11.90 -18.28 20.79
CA ARG A 377 -10.59 -17.85 21.27
C ARG A 377 -9.64 -17.69 20.08
N PRO A 378 -9.24 -16.46 19.74
CA PRO A 378 -8.23 -16.25 18.72
C PRO A 378 -6.83 -16.55 19.27
N ALA A 379 -6.01 -17.13 18.42
CA ALA A 379 -4.58 -17.36 18.61
C ALA A 379 -3.82 -16.72 17.45
N HIS A 380 -3.01 -15.70 17.75
CA HIS A 380 -2.27 -14.98 16.71
C HIS A 380 -1.06 -15.81 16.27
N LEU A 381 -1.09 -16.31 15.03
CA LEU A 381 -0.02 -17.11 14.46
C LEU A 381 1.12 -16.25 13.94
N THR A 382 0.87 -14.97 13.64
CA THR A 382 1.91 -14.03 13.21
C THR A 382 1.81 -12.67 13.91
N GLY A 383 2.88 -11.89 13.79
CA GLY A 383 2.77 -10.42 13.91
C GLY A 383 2.02 -9.82 12.71
N PRO A 384 1.82 -8.49 12.68
CA PRO A 384 1.27 -7.80 11.52
C PRO A 384 2.14 -8.03 10.27
N LEU A 385 1.50 -8.24 9.13
CA LEU A 385 2.14 -8.61 7.87
C LEU A 385 1.83 -7.60 6.77
N ALA A 386 2.86 -7.24 6.00
CA ALA A 386 2.68 -6.61 4.69
C ALA A 386 2.10 -7.60 3.68
N ASP A 387 1.38 -7.11 2.66
CA ASP A 387 0.71 -7.95 1.65
C ASP A 387 1.61 -9.00 0.99
N ALA A 388 2.86 -8.62 0.68
CA ALA A 388 3.84 -9.51 0.06
C ALA A 388 4.39 -10.60 1.00
N ALA A 389 4.22 -10.43 2.31
CA ALA A 389 4.74 -11.32 3.34
C ALA A 389 3.69 -12.31 3.88
N VAL A 390 2.46 -12.27 3.38
CA VAL A 390 1.37 -13.12 3.86
C VAL A 390 1.65 -14.59 3.53
N PRO A 391 1.81 -15.47 4.54
CA PRO A 391 2.08 -16.88 4.31
C PRO A 391 0.81 -17.61 3.87
N GLY A 392 0.98 -18.72 3.16
CA GLY A 392 -0.06 -19.75 3.09
C GLY A 392 -0.21 -20.43 4.45
N VAL A 393 -1.41 -20.90 4.76
CA VAL A 393 -1.71 -21.58 6.04
C VAL A 393 -2.36 -22.94 5.77
N VAL A 394 -1.94 -23.96 6.51
CA VAL A 394 -2.54 -25.29 6.53
C VAL A 394 -2.74 -25.69 7.99
N LEU A 395 -3.94 -26.17 8.33
CA LEU A 395 -4.26 -26.66 9.67
C LEU A 395 -4.18 -28.19 9.74
N SER A 396 -3.86 -28.71 10.93
CA SER A 396 -4.08 -30.11 11.25
C SER A 396 -5.55 -30.44 11.38
N ALA A 397 -5.89 -31.73 11.27
CA ALA A 397 -7.28 -32.18 11.34
C ALA A 397 -7.97 -31.76 12.65
N ASP A 398 -7.26 -31.82 13.77
CA ASP A 398 -7.72 -31.42 15.10
C ASP A 398 -7.56 -29.92 15.40
N GLY A 399 -7.10 -29.13 14.41
CA GLY A 399 -6.82 -27.69 14.57
C GLY A 399 -5.76 -27.34 15.59
N ARG A 400 -5.00 -28.31 16.12
CA ARG A 400 -3.96 -28.07 17.12
C ARG A 400 -2.70 -27.44 16.53
N HIS A 401 -2.39 -27.77 15.29
CA HIS A 401 -1.18 -27.33 14.61
C HIS A 401 -1.53 -26.52 13.37
N ALA A 402 -0.74 -25.48 13.10
CA ALA A 402 -0.77 -24.73 11.85
C ALA A 402 0.62 -24.75 11.22
N VAL A 403 0.69 -24.90 9.91
CA VAL A 403 1.92 -24.64 9.15
C VAL A 403 1.76 -23.38 8.33
N LEU A 404 2.68 -22.44 8.57
CA LEU A 404 2.80 -21.19 7.83
C LEU A 404 3.89 -21.35 6.77
N THR A 405 3.59 -21.04 5.50
CA THR A 405 4.55 -21.13 4.40
C THR A 405 4.69 -19.81 3.67
N SER A 406 5.87 -19.22 3.73
CA SER A 406 6.21 -17.93 3.10
C SER A 406 7.44 -18.07 2.20
N GLY A 407 7.78 -17.00 1.46
CA GLY A 407 9.00 -16.91 0.66
C GLY A 407 10.29 -17.23 1.44
N THR A 408 10.30 -16.99 2.74
CA THR A 408 11.48 -17.17 3.61
C THR A 408 11.57 -18.57 4.22
N GLY A 409 10.50 -19.37 4.17
CA GLY A 409 10.49 -20.74 4.66
C GLY A 409 9.12 -21.18 5.20
N SER A 410 9.10 -22.39 5.76
CA SER A 410 7.93 -22.94 6.44
C SER A 410 8.18 -23.09 7.95
N GLU A 411 7.11 -22.90 8.73
CA GLU A 411 7.12 -23.00 10.18
C GLU A 411 5.87 -23.75 10.65
N LEU A 412 6.04 -24.67 11.59
CA LEU A 412 4.97 -25.32 12.33
C LEU A 412 4.72 -24.56 13.64
N VAL A 413 3.46 -24.33 13.96
CA VAL A 413 3.00 -23.67 15.18
C VAL A 413 2.03 -24.58 15.92
N ASP A 414 2.32 -24.92 17.18
CA ASP A 414 1.32 -25.50 18.10
C ASP A 414 0.45 -24.32 18.59
N ILE A 415 -0.79 -24.26 18.12
CA ILE A 415 -1.70 -23.12 18.29
C ILE A 415 -2.00 -22.89 19.78
N ARG A 416 -2.10 -23.98 20.55
CA ARG A 416 -2.43 -23.93 21.97
C ARG A 416 -1.29 -23.37 22.82
N THR A 417 -0.05 -23.76 22.52
CA THR A 417 1.13 -23.40 23.32
C THR A 417 1.93 -22.24 22.74
N GLY A 418 1.67 -21.86 21.48
CA GLY A 418 2.44 -20.88 20.73
C GLY A 418 3.85 -21.34 20.36
N ARG A 419 4.21 -22.61 20.62
CA ARG A 419 5.54 -23.15 20.28
C ARG A 419 5.70 -23.24 18.76
N ARG A 420 6.89 -22.87 18.27
CA ARG A 420 7.22 -22.82 16.85
C ARG A 420 8.38 -23.76 16.53
N ALA A 421 8.33 -24.41 15.37
CA ALA A 421 9.42 -25.21 14.82
C ALA A 421 9.64 -24.86 13.35
N VAL A 422 10.90 -24.63 12.96
CA VAL A 422 11.25 -24.33 11.56
C VAL A 422 11.26 -25.62 10.76
N LEU A 423 10.53 -25.65 9.64
CA LEU A 423 10.43 -26.79 8.75
C LEU A 423 11.40 -26.61 7.57
N ARG A 424 12.66 -26.98 7.79
CA ARG A 424 13.73 -26.79 6.80
C ARG A 424 13.46 -27.62 5.53
N GLY A 425 13.72 -27.00 4.38
CA GLY A 425 13.57 -27.66 3.08
C GLY A 425 12.13 -27.75 2.57
N LEU A 426 11.12 -27.50 3.39
CA LEU A 426 9.72 -27.53 2.98
C LEU A 426 9.36 -26.25 2.20
N ARG A 427 8.75 -26.38 1.02
CA ARG A 427 8.32 -25.24 0.17
C ARG A 427 6.82 -25.19 -0.09
N ARG A 428 6.18 -26.36 -0.12
CA ARG A 428 4.72 -26.53 -0.21
C ARG A 428 4.29 -27.56 0.82
N VAL A 429 3.23 -27.25 1.56
CA VAL A 429 2.65 -28.17 2.56
C VAL A 429 1.47 -28.89 1.93
N LEU A 430 1.48 -30.21 2.02
CA LEU A 430 0.41 -31.08 1.52
C LEU A 430 -0.56 -31.50 2.63
N GLY A 431 -0.13 -31.43 3.89
CA GLY A 431 -0.99 -31.62 5.05
C GLY A 431 -0.21 -31.70 6.36
N VAL A 432 -0.94 -31.65 7.47
CA VAL A 432 -0.40 -31.70 8.83
C VAL A 432 -1.24 -32.67 9.64
N GLY A 433 -0.61 -33.69 10.24
CA GLY A 433 -1.29 -34.66 11.09
C GLY A 433 -1.47 -34.18 12.54
N PRO A 434 -2.28 -34.87 13.35
CA PRO A 434 -2.57 -34.51 14.75
C PRO A 434 -1.33 -34.49 15.66
N GLY A 435 -0.32 -35.30 15.31
CA GLY A 435 0.98 -35.32 15.99
C GLY A 435 1.98 -34.26 15.52
N GLY A 436 1.57 -33.30 14.70
CA GLY A 436 2.46 -32.30 14.08
C GLY A 436 3.34 -32.86 12.96
N VAL A 437 3.07 -34.09 12.50
CA VAL A 437 3.72 -34.68 11.33
C VAL A 437 3.32 -33.87 10.10
N THR A 438 4.29 -33.24 9.44
CA THR A 438 4.04 -32.39 8.27
C THR A 438 4.57 -33.08 7.03
N VAL A 439 3.74 -33.16 5.98
CA VAL A 439 4.17 -33.64 4.66
C VAL A 439 4.16 -32.48 3.68
N GLY A 440 5.20 -32.38 2.87
CA GLY A 440 5.32 -31.35 1.84
C GLY A 440 6.36 -31.68 0.77
N THR A 441 6.63 -30.72 -0.12
CA THR A 441 7.62 -30.88 -1.19
C THR A 441 8.82 -29.96 -1.01
N THR A 442 10.00 -30.42 -1.44
CA THR A 442 11.27 -29.66 -1.38
C THR A 442 11.49 -28.69 -2.54
N GLY A 443 10.88 -28.97 -3.70
CA GLY A 443 10.95 -28.16 -4.91
C GLY A 443 9.68 -27.34 -5.14
N GLY A 444 9.84 -26.15 -5.74
CA GLY A 444 8.74 -25.24 -6.12
C GLY A 444 8.89 -23.83 -5.55
N THR A 445 8.21 -22.86 -6.17
CA THR A 445 7.98 -21.53 -5.58
C THR A 445 6.91 -21.65 -4.48
N THR A 446 7.03 -20.87 -3.42
CA THR A 446 6.12 -20.94 -2.26
C THR A 446 4.67 -20.71 -2.67
N GLY A 447 3.84 -21.74 -2.53
CA GLY A 447 2.42 -21.73 -2.92
C GLY A 447 2.14 -21.94 -4.41
N GLY A 448 3.14 -22.28 -5.23
CA GLY A 448 2.98 -22.67 -6.63
C GLY A 448 3.31 -24.14 -6.87
N GLU A 449 2.81 -24.71 -7.97
CA GLU A 449 3.21 -26.05 -8.40
C GLU A 449 4.64 -26.00 -8.95
N ALA A 450 5.47 -26.99 -8.60
CA ALA A 450 6.77 -27.14 -9.20
C ALA A 450 6.61 -27.50 -10.68
N LEU A 451 7.49 -26.97 -11.55
CA LEU A 451 7.44 -27.26 -12.97
C LEU A 451 7.70 -28.76 -13.22
N PRO A 452 7.00 -29.38 -14.20
CA PRO A 452 7.28 -30.74 -14.61
C PRO A 452 8.78 -30.92 -14.90
N GLY A 453 9.36 -32.03 -14.42
CA GLY A 453 10.77 -32.36 -14.67
C GLY A 453 11.78 -31.63 -13.80
N SER A 454 11.38 -30.97 -12.70
CA SER A 454 12.33 -30.42 -11.72
C SER A 454 13.00 -31.57 -10.94
N PRO A 455 14.29 -31.86 -11.22
CA PRO A 455 14.94 -33.11 -10.79
C PRO A 455 15.14 -33.22 -9.27
N ASP A 456 14.94 -32.13 -8.52
CA ASP A 456 15.18 -32.07 -7.08
C ASP A 456 13.89 -32.04 -6.23
N THR A 457 12.74 -32.40 -6.82
CA THR A 457 11.48 -32.47 -6.07
C THR A 457 11.37 -33.79 -5.31
N ALA A 458 11.29 -33.70 -3.99
CA ALA A 458 11.03 -34.83 -3.11
C ALA A 458 9.83 -34.55 -2.20
N LEU A 459 9.09 -35.60 -1.87
CA LEU A 459 8.19 -35.64 -0.72
C LEU A 459 9.04 -35.70 0.55
N LEU A 460 8.86 -34.71 1.41
CA LEU A 460 9.54 -34.58 2.69
C LEU A 460 8.51 -34.71 3.80
N THR A 461 8.77 -35.60 4.75
CA THR A 461 7.98 -35.73 5.98
C THR A 461 8.82 -35.29 7.16
N LEU A 462 8.26 -34.41 7.98
CA LEU A 462 8.90 -33.87 9.18
C LEU A 462 8.06 -34.17 10.42
N ASP A 463 8.70 -34.40 11.56
CA ASP A 463 7.99 -34.46 12.85
C ASP A 463 7.66 -33.06 13.41
N ALA A 464 6.96 -33.01 14.55
CA ALA A 464 6.57 -31.74 15.19
C ALA A 464 7.75 -30.86 15.63
N ARG A 465 8.99 -31.39 15.64
CA ARG A 465 10.21 -30.64 15.95
C ARG A 465 10.92 -30.18 14.67
N GLY A 466 10.36 -30.45 13.49
CA GLY A 466 10.97 -30.17 12.20
C GLY A 466 12.09 -31.12 11.81
N ARG A 467 12.21 -32.29 12.48
CA ARG A 467 13.21 -33.30 12.10
C ARG A 467 12.67 -34.14 10.95
N GLU A 468 13.53 -34.35 9.95
CA GLU A 468 13.25 -35.21 8.81
C GLU A 468 13.02 -36.65 9.25
N LEU A 469 11.84 -37.17 8.90
CA LEU A 469 11.47 -38.57 9.06
C LEU A 469 11.75 -39.34 7.77
N THR A 470 11.29 -38.80 6.64
CA THR A 470 11.43 -39.43 5.33
C THR A 470 11.63 -38.40 4.23
N ARG A 471 12.34 -38.83 3.20
CA ARG A 471 12.51 -38.08 1.96
C ARG A 471 12.49 -39.03 0.78
N VAL A 472 11.51 -38.88 -0.09
CA VAL A 472 11.27 -39.78 -1.23
C VAL A 472 11.15 -38.94 -2.51
N PRO A 473 11.77 -39.35 -3.64
CA PRO A 473 11.56 -38.68 -4.92
C PRO A 473 10.07 -38.53 -5.25
N PHE A 474 9.67 -37.38 -5.78
CA PHE A 474 8.27 -37.08 -6.06
C PHE A 474 8.10 -36.35 -7.38
N ASP A 475 7.19 -36.85 -8.21
CA ASP A 475 6.79 -36.16 -9.43
C ASP A 475 5.84 -35.01 -9.07
N PRO A 476 6.24 -33.74 -9.28
CA PRO A 476 5.41 -32.58 -8.92
C PRO A 476 4.12 -32.45 -9.75
N THR A 477 3.97 -33.21 -10.84
CA THR A 477 2.75 -33.23 -11.64
C THR A 477 1.63 -34.03 -10.98
N LEU A 478 1.96 -34.91 -10.03
CA LEU A 478 1.00 -35.65 -9.23
C LEU A 478 0.44 -34.78 -8.11
N LYS A 479 -0.81 -35.04 -7.72
CA LYS A 479 -1.41 -34.38 -6.56
C LYS A 479 -1.30 -35.30 -5.35
N ALA A 480 -1.08 -34.73 -4.18
CA ALA A 480 -0.96 -35.51 -2.96
C ALA A 480 -1.60 -34.81 -1.76
N ARG A 481 -2.13 -35.59 -0.83
CA ARG A 481 -2.81 -35.09 0.37
C ARG A 481 -2.63 -36.07 1.54
N LEU A 482 -2.25 -35.54 2.69
CA LEU A 482 -2.19 -36.30 3.94
C LEU A 482 -3.60 -36.53 4.49
N SER A 483 -3.90 -37.75 4.94
CA SER A 483 -5.14 -38.09 5.61
C SER A 483 -5.30 -37.34 6.94
N PRO A 484 -6.54 -37.14 7.42
CA PRO A 484 -6.78 -36.40 8.66
C PRO A 484 -6.08 -36.99 9.89
N ASP A 485 -5.93 -38.32 9.94
CA ASP A 485 -5.22 -39.03 11.01
C ASP A 485 -3.68 -38.93 10.90
N GLY A 486 -3.15 -38.43 9.78
CA GLY A 486 -1.73 -38.32 9.51
C GLY A 486 -1.03 -39.66 9.22
N HIS A 487 -1.76 -40.75 9.03
CA HIS A 487 -1.19 -42.09 8.84
C HIS A 487 -1.12 -42.55 7.39
N THR A 488 -1.79 -41.84 6.47
CA THR A 488 -1.87 -42.19 5.05
C THR A 488 -1.64 -40.95 4.20
N LEU A 489 -0.66 -41.01 3.31
CA LEU A 489 -0.49 -40.03 2.24
C LEU A 489 -1.10 -40.61 0.97
N ALA A 490 -2.14 -39.98 0.44
CA ALA A 490 -2.67 -40.32 -0.88
C ALA A 490 -1.95 -39.51 -1.95
N VAL A 491 -1.49 -40.19 -3.00
CA VAL A 491 -0.92 -39.61 -4.21
C VAL A 491 -1.80 -40.01 -5.38
N VAL A 492 -2.35 -39.02 -6.07
CA VAL A 492 -3.32 -39.19 -7.15
C VAL A 492 -2.63 -38.86 -8.48
N SER A 493 -2.68 -39.82 -9.40
CA SER A 493 -2.28 -39.69 -10.80
C SER A 493 -3.54 -39.61 -11.69
N PRO A 494 -3.39 -39.46 -13.02
CA PRO A 494 -4.54 -39.52 -13.92
C PRO A 494 -5.28 -40.88 -13.91
N THR A 495 -4.59 -41.98 -13.56
CA THR A 495 -5.12 -43.35 -13.73
C THR A 495 -5.19 -44.16 -12.44
N GLU A 496 -4.52 -43.74 -11.37
CA GLU A 496 -4.50 -44.48 -10.11
C GLU A 496 -4.38 -43.55 -8.89
N VAL A 497 -4.76 -44.09 -7.74
CA VAL A 497 -4.47 -43.54 -6.42
C VAL A 497 -3.52 -44.49 -5.68
N VAL A 498 -2.42 -43.94 -5.18
CA VAL A 498 -1.39 -44.64 -4.41
C VAL A 498 -1.47 -44.18 -2.96
N THR A 499 -1.55 -45.12 -2.03
CA THR A 499 -1.49 -44.81 -0.59
C THR A 499 -0.11 -45.14 -0.05
N MET A 500 0.44 -44.23 0.75
CA MET A 500 1.78 -44.34 1.32
C MET A 500 1.75 -44.10 2.82
N ASP A 501 2.64 -44.78 3.55
CA ASP A 501 2.98 -44.44 4.92
C ASP A 501 3.89 -43.19 4.92
N PRO A 502 3.45 -42.04 5.47
CA PRO A 502 4.28 -40.84 5.48
C PRO A 502 5.53 -40.98 6.38
N GLY A 503 5.45 -41.78 7.45
CA GLY A 503 6.53 -42.00 8.40
C GLY A 503 7.63 -42.91 7.88
N THR A 504 7.35 -43.78 6.90
CA THR A 504 8.37 -44.66 6.29
C THR A 504 8.57 -44.46 4.79
N GLY A 505 7.71 -43.69 4.12
CA GLY A 505 7.71 -43.51 2.67
C GLY A 505 7.33 -44.77 1.88
N ARG A 506 6.80 -45.81 2.55
CA ARG A 506 6.48 -47.09 1.90
C ARG A 506 5.07 -47.03 1.31
N VAL A 507 4.94 -47.51 0.07
CA VAL A 507 3.62 -47.71 -0.56
C VAL A 507 2.89 -48.82 0.18
N ARG A 508 1.65 -48.54 0.60
CA ARG A 508 0.74 -49.49 1.27
C ARG A 508 -0.25 -50.12 0.31
N GLY A 509 -0.69 -49.37 -0.70
CA GLY A 509 -1.66 -49.84 -1.68
C GLY A 509 -1.68 -49.00 -2.94
N ARG A 510 -2.26 -49.57 -3.99
CA ARG A 510 -2.54 -48.92 -5.28
C ARG A 510 -3.90 -49.36 -5.75
N ALA A 511 -4.69 -48.43 -6.28
CA ALA A 511 -5.99 -48.73 -6.86
C ALA A 511 -6.23 -47.91 -8.13
N PRO A 512 -6.84 -48.49 -9.18
CA PRO A 512 -7.19 -47.76 -10.39
C PRO A 512 -8.23 -46.69 -10.08
N LEU A 513 -8.09 -45.50 -10.64
CA LEU A 513 -8.93 -44.36 -10.34
C LEU A 513 -10.26 -44.46 -11.10
N GLY A 514 -11.35 -44.74 -10.39
CA GLY A 514 -12.67 -44.99 -10.95
C GLY A 514 -13.43 -43.74 -11.40
N ILE A 515 -12.73 -42.73 -11.91
CA ILE A 515 -13.30 -41.51 -12.51
C ILE A 515 -13.15 -41.55 -14.03
N PRO A 516 -13.85 -40.69 -14.80
CA PRO A 516 -13.63 -40.58 -16.24
C PRO A 516 -12.17 -40.31 -16.58
N ASP A 517 -11.68 -40.88 -17.68
CA ASP A 517 -10.30 -40.68 -18.13
C ASP A 517 -9.98 -39.19 -18.28
N VAL A 518 -8.91 -38.76 -17.60
CA VAL A 518 -8.40 -37.40 -17.63
C VAL A 518 -6.93 -37.40 -18.03
N GLU A 519 -6.50 -36.36 -18.74
CA GLU A 519 -5.11 -36.22 -19.18
C GLU A 519 -4.16 -35.83 -18.04
N ARG A 520 -4.70 -35.22 -16.98
CA ARG A 520 -3.96 -34.65 -15.85
C ARG A 520 -4.47 -35.22 -14.55
N ALA A 521 -3.57 -35.27 -13.56
CA ALA A 521 -3.94 -35.69 -12.21
C ALA A 521 -5.05 -34.76 -11.67
N PRO A 522 -6.18 -35.33 -11.20
CA PRO A 522 -7.26 -34.56 -10.58
C PRO A 522 -6.78 -33.73 -9.40
N ASP A 523 -7.35 -32.54 -9.23
CA ASP A 523 -7.04 -31.69 -8.07
C ASP A 523 -7.61 -32.31 -6.80
N VAL A 524 -6.76 -32.56 -5.81
CA VAL A 524 -7.18 -33.13 -4.51
C VAL A 524 -7.59 -32.00 -3.58
N LEU A 525 -8.89 -31.90 -3.31
CA LEU A 525 -9.47 -30.81 -2.52
C LEU A 525 -9.45 -31.09 -1.01
N GLY A 526 -9.62 -32.35 -0.61
CA GLY A 526 -9.69 -32.72 0.81
C GLY A 526 -10.09 -34.17 1.04
N TRP A 527 -10.46 -34.47 2.29
CA TRP A 527 -10.92 -35.78 2.73
C TRP A 527 -12.34 -35.68 3.29
N SER A 528 -13.14 -36.71 3.09
CA SER A 528 -14.40 -36.91 3.80
C SER A 528 -14.18 -37.49 5.18
N VAL A 529 -15.19 -37.37 6.03
CA VAL A 529 -15.20 -38.01 7.36
C VAL A 529 -15.03 -39.53 7.24
N GLY A 530 -15.56 -40.12 6.17
CA GLY A 530 -15.44 -41.55 5.89
C GLY A 530 -14.06 -41.99 5.39
N GLY A 531 -13.13 -41.05 5.14
CA GLY A 531 -11.82 -41.36 4.59
C GLY A 531 -11.77 -41.43 3.06
N ASP A 532 -12.81 -40.97 2.36
CA ASP A 532 -12.78 -40.80 0.90
C ASP A 532 -12.03 -39.51 0.54
N LEU A 533 -11.35 -39.48 -0.60
CA LEU A 533 -10.72 -38.29 -1.17
C LEU A 533 -11.71 -37.51 -2.03
N LEU A 534 -11.88 -36.22 -1.75
CA LEU A 534 -12.56 -35.32 -2.69
C LEU A 534 -11.57 -34.87 -3.76
N VAL A 535 -11.86 -35.24 -5.01
CA VAL A 535 -11.08 -34.86 -6.18
C VAL A 535 -11.94 -34.05 -7.14
N ARG A 536 -11.33 -33.07 -7.80
CA ARG A 536 -11.94 -32.28 -8.87
C ARG A 536 -11.30 -32.64 -10.19
N ILE A 537 -12.14 -33.00 -11.15
CA ILE A 537 -11.74 -33.17 -12.54
C ILE A 537 -12.19 -31.97 -13.36
N ASP A 538 -11.32 -31.56 -14.28
CA ASP A 538 -11.59 -30.55 -15.29
C ASP A 538 -11.68 -31.25 -16.65
N PRO A 539 -12.87 -31.78 -17.02
CA PRO A 539 -13.04 -32.48 -18.28
C PRO A 539 -12.98 -31.46 -19.42
N TRP A 540 -12.21 -31.77 -20.46
CA TRP A 540 -11.78 -30.80 -21.46
C TRP A 540 -12.96 -30.06 -22.09
N GLY A 541 -12.98 -28.74 -21.95
CA GLY A 541 -13.91 -27.87 -22.66
C GLY A 541 -15.34 -27.85 -22.12
N PHE A 542 -15.60 -28.43 -20.95
CA PHE A 542 -16.85 -28.17 -20.23
C PHE A 542 -16.68 -26.97 -19.31
N ASP A 543 -17.73 -26.15 -19.19
CA ASP A 543 -17.73 -24.97 -18.32
C ASP A 543 -17.79 -25.32 -16.82
N GLU A 544 -18.04 -26.59 -16.48
CA GLU A 544 -18.23 -27.05 -15.10
C GLU A 544 -17.26 -28.18 -14.73
N ALA A 545 -16.42 -27.93 -13.73
CA ALA A 545 -15.60 -28.95 -13.10
C ALA A 545 -16.49 -29.96 -12.35
N LEU A 546 -16.14 -31.26 -12.43
CA LEU A 546 -16.89 -32.32 -11.75
C LEU A 546 -16.14 -32.75 -10.49
N ASP A 547 -16.85 -32.80 -9.36
CA ASP A 547 -16.29 -33.23 -8.08
C ASP A 547 -16.68 -34.69 -7.80
N HIS A 548 -15.73 -35.50 -7.33
CA HIS A 548 -15.91 -36.92 -7.01
C HIS A 548 -15.32 -37.26 -5.66
N LEU A 549 -15.99 -38.12 -4.89
CA LEU A 549 -15.40 -38.79 -3.72
C LEU A 549 -14.82 -40.13 -4.17
N VAL A 550 -13.54 -40.34 -3.90
CA VAL A 550 -12.77 -41.52 -4.29
C VAL A 550 -12.31 -42.26 -3.04
N ASP A 551 -12.68 -43.53 -2.90
CA ASP A 551 -12.09 -44.40 -1.88
C ASP A 551 -10.65 -44.72 -2.29
N PRO A 552 -9.62 -44.30 -1.53
CA PRO A 552 -8.23 -44.53 -1.90
C PRO A 552 -7.78 -46.00 -1.84
N ALA A 553 -8.53 -46.86 -1.14
CA ALA A 553 -8.21 -48.28 -1.04
C ALA A 553 -8.72 -49.08 -2.23
N THR A 554 -9.91 -48.73 -2.75
CA THR A 554 -10.55 -49.46 -3.87
C THR A 554 -10.53 -48.70 -5.19
N GLY A 555 -10.25 -47.39 -5.15
CA GLY A 555 -10.29 -46.49 -6.29
C GLY A 555 -11.69 -46.15 -6.79
N ARG A 556 -12.74 -46.72 -6.17
CA ARG A 556 -14.13 -46.46 -6.55
C ARG A 556 -14.48 -44.99 -6.33
N ALA A 557 -15.10 -44.36 -7.33
CA ALA A 557 -15.51 -42.97 -7.26
C ALA A 557 -17.04 -42.83 -7.28
N ARG A 558 -17.54 -41.79 -6.61
CA ARG A 558 -18.93 -41.35 -6.68
C ARG A 558 -19.01 -39.85 -6.95
N PRO A 559 -19.86 -39.38 -7.89
CA PRO A 559 -19.97 -37.95 -8.17
C PRO A 559 -20.62 -37.21 -7.00
N VAL A 560 -20.18 -35.97 -6.78
CA VAL A 560 -20.76 -35.04 -5.81
C VAL A 560 -21.20 -33.77 -6.54
N LYS A 561 -22.39 -33.27 -6.19
CA LYS A 561 -22.94 -32.04 -6.77
C LYS A 561 -22.73 -30.86 -5.80
N ASP A 562 -22.65 -29.65 -6.36
CA ASP A 562 -22.71 -28.37 -5.64
C ASP A 562 -21.53 -28.00 -4.71
N LEU A 563 -20.28 -28.20 -5.16
CA LEU A 563 -19.07 -27.92 -4.37
C LEU A 563 -18.14 -26.84 -4.96
N THR A 564 -18.60 -26.10 -5.98
CA THR A 564 -17.75 -25.16 -6.73
C THR A 564 -17.31 -23.95 -5.90
N GLY A 565 -15.99 -23.78 -5.76
CA GLY A 565 -15.37 -22.60 -5.15
C GLY A 565 -15.24 -22.62 -3.62
N SER A 566 -15.46 -23.77 -2.97
CA SER A 566 -15.37 -23.90 -1.51
C SER A 566 -14.01 -24.46 -1.05
N VAL A 567 -13.56 -24.00 0.12
CA VAL A 567 -12.48 -24.59 0.93
C VAL A 567 -13.12 -25.58 1.89
N PHE A 568 -12.61 -26.81 1.96
CA PHE A 568 -13.21 -27.87 2.79
C PHE A 568 -12.43 -28.07 4.08
N GLY A 569 -13.15 -28.07 5.19
CA GLY A 569 -12.68 -28.61 6.46
C GLY A 569 -13.11 -30.06 6.61
N ARG A 570 -14.40 -30.32 6.37
CA ARG A 570 -15.04 -31.61 6.63
C ARG A 570 -16.13 -31.89 5.60
N LEU A 571 -16.12 -33.04 4.95
CA LEU A 571 -17.23 -33.48 4.09
C LEU A 571 -18.00 -34.60 4.81
N SER A 572 -19.25 -34.31 5.16
CA SER A 572 -20.20 -35.23 5.80
C SER A 572 -20.78 -36.23 4.82
#